data_AF-A0A0Q8DN30-F1
#
_entry.id   AF-A0A0Q8DN30-F1
#
_cell.length_a   1.000
_cell.length_b   1.000
_cell.length_c   1.000
_cell.angle_alpha   90.00
_cell.angle_beta   90.00
_cell.angle_gamma   90.00
#
_symmetry.space_group_name_H-M   'P 1'
#
loop_
_entity.id
_entity.type
_entity.pdbx_description
1 polymer ?
#
loop_
_entity_poly.entity_id
_entity_poly.type
_entity_poly.pdbx_seq_one_letter_code
_entity_poly.pdbx_strand_id
1 'polypeptide(L)'
;MQFKQGDKVICTLDGLEVEVEFGPVVSSVGNPSYLVKWSDGRSSLVWVGDLEPAPRFKVGQEVLYRDRAVELVSGPFLDSDGDLFWVVKGEKAHDQAWEMYMENV
;
A
#
# COMPACT_ATOMS: atom_id res chain seq x y z
N MET A 1 -5.98 12.93 0.79
CA MET A 1 -4.81 12.04 0.79
C MET A 1 -3.65 12.77 0.13
N GLN A 2 -2.43 12.66 0.67
CA GLN A 2 -1.24 13.30 0.10
C GLN A 2 -0.09 12.30 0.09
N PHE A 3 0.53 12.13 -1.07
CA PHE A 3 1.70 11.28 -1.27
C PHE A 3 2.96 12.14 -1.41
N LYS A 4 4.11 11.53 -1.13
CA LYS A 4 5.44 12.12 -1.29
C LYS A 4 6.15 11.45 -2.45
N GLN A 5 7.10 12.17 -3.04
CA GLN A 5 8.03 11.59 -4.01
C GLN A 5 8.75 10.38 -3.39
N GLY A 6 8.79 9.28 -4.13
CA GLY A 6 9.33 7.98 -3.72
C GLY A 6 8.32 7.08 -3.01
N ASP A 7 7.11 7.56 -2.68
CA ASP A 7 6.07 6.69 -2.16
C ASP A 7 5.67 5.66 -3.20
N LYS A 8 5.55 4.41 -2.78
CA LYS A 8 4.92 3.34 -3.56
C LYS A 8 3.43 3.34 -3.25
N VAL A 9 2.63 3.34 -4.30
CA VAL A 9 1.16 3.41 -4.23
C VAL A 9 0.55 2.41 -5.21
N ILE A 10 -0.70 2.02 -5.01
CA ILE A 10 -1.48 1.22 -5.95
C ILE A 10 -2.30 2.17 -6.81
N CYS A 11 -2.21 2.03 -8.14
CA CYS A 11 -3.15 2.64 -9.06
C CYS A 11 -4.42 1.78 -9.12
N THR A 12 -5.56 2.30 -8.70
CA THR A 12 -6.81 1.51 -8.61
C THR A 12 -7.44 1.24 -9.99
N LEU A 13 -6.99 1.93 -11.04
CA LEU A 13 -7.45 1.70 -12.43
C LEU A 13 -7.02 0.33 -12.96
N ASP A 14 -5.86 -0.18 -12.55
CA ASP A 14 -5.31 -1.46 -13.01
C ASP A 14 -4.80 -2.37 -11.88
N GLY A 15 -4.81 -1.89 -10.63
CA GLY A 15 -4.36 -2.61 -9.46
C GLY A 15 -2.84 -2.76 -9.37
N LEU A 16 -2.07 -1.98 -10.12
CA LEU A 16 -0.61 -2.10 -10.17
C LEU A 16 0.08 -1.12 -9.22
N GLU A 17 1.20 -1.58 -8.65
CA GLU A 17 2.10 -0.71 -7.89
C GLU A 17 2.81 0.27 -8.83
N VAL A 18 2.77 1.55 -8.46
CA VAL A 18 3.47 2.66 -9.12
C VAL A 18 4.24 3.47 -8.08
N GLU A 19 5.29 4.15 -8.51
CA GLU A 19 6.09 5.04 -7.65
C GLU A 19 5.77 6.50 -7.94
N VAL A 20 5.55 7.30 -6.91
CA VAL A 20 5.31 8.74 -7.08
C VAL A 20 6.62 9.44 -7.44
N GLU A 21 6.73 9.98 -8.66
CA GLU A 21 7.91 10.76 -9.07
C GLU A 21 7.79 12.23 -8.68
N PHE A 22 6.58 12.80 -8.76
CA PHE A 22 6.36 14.22 -8.55
C PHE A 22 4.88 14.56 -8.31
N GLY A 23 4.60 15.62 -7.55
CA GLY A 23 3.27 16.16 -7.36
C GLY A 23 2.99 16.60 -5.92
N PRO A 24 1.74 17.00 -5.63
CA PRO A 24 0.61 17.05 -6.55
C PRO A 24 0.74 18.17 -7.60
N VAL A 25 0.25 17.90 -8.81
CA VAL A 25 0.03 18.88 -9.89
C VAL A 25 -1.46 19.11 -10.01
N VAL A 26 -1.88 20.38 -9.97
CA VAL A 26 -3.30 20.74 -10.05
C VAL A 26 -3.61 21.19 -11.47
N SER A 27 -4.54 20.48 -12.13
CA SER A 27 -5.05 20.89 -13.44
C SER A 27 -5.87 22.18 -13.33
N SER A 28 -6.12 22.85 -14.46
CA SER A 28 -6.97 24.06 -14.50
C SER A 28 -8.41 23.82 -14.02
N VAL A 29 -8.84 22.55 -13.97
CA VAL A 29 -10.15 22.11 -13.46
C VAL A 29 -10.13 21.74 -11.98
N GLY A 30 -9.01 21.97 -11.28
CA GLY A 30 -8.89 21.84 -9.82
C GLY A 30 -8.64 20.42 -9.31
N ASN A 31 -8.54 19.43 -10.20
CA ASN A 31 -8.29 18.04 -9.81
C ASN A 31 -6.78 17.82 -9.63
N PRO A 32 -6.33 17.36 -8.44
CA PRO A 32 -4.93 17.06 -8.18
C PRO A 32 -4.55 15.69 -8.75
N SER A 33 -3.41 15.64 -9.43
CA SER A 33 -2.80 14.42 -9.97
C SER A 33 -1.35 14.32 -9.52
N TYR A 34 -0.81 13.10 -9.51
CA TYR A 34 0.61 12.84 -9.29
C TYR A 34 1.22 12.29 -10.57
N LEU A 35 2.45 12.69 -10.88
CA LEU A 35 3.27 12.00 -11.85
C LEU A 35 3.77 10.72 -11.18
N VAL A 36 3.41 9.57 -11.74
CA VAL A 36 3.84 8.26 -11.24
C VAL A 36 4.67 7.55 -12.29
N LYS A 37 5.56 6.67 -11.84
CA LYS A 37 6.36 5.75 -12.64
C LYS A 37 5.82 4.33 -12.52
N TRP A 38 5.54 3.74 -13.67
CA TRP A 38 5.09 2.36 -13.81
C TRP A 38 6.29 1.40 -13.75
N SER A 39 6.01 0.13 -13.43
CA SER A 39 7.03 -0.94 -13.41
C SER A 39 7.69 -1.18 -14.77
N ASP A 40 7.02 -0.85 -15.88
CA ASP A 40 7.56 -0.90 -17.25
C ASP A 40 8.43 0.31 -17.61
N GLY A 41 8.61 1.25 -16.68
CA GLY A 41 9.44 2.45 -16.85
C GLY A 41 8.73 3.63 -17.49
N ARG A 42 7.46 3.52 -17.90
CA ARG A 42 6.67 4.68 -18.33
C ARG A 42 6.36 5.59 -17.16
N SER A 43 6.09 6.86 -17.44
CA SER A 43 5.51 7.80 -16.47
C SER A 43 4.20 8.37 -16.99
N SER A 44 3.24 8.61 -16.11
CA SER A 44 1.97 9.28 -16.46
C SER A 44 1.41 10.06 -15.29
N LEU A 45 0.54 11.03 -15.56
CA LEU A 45 -0.27 11.68 -14.53
C LEU A 45 -1.45 10.77 -14.15
N VAL A 46 -1.59 10.48 -12.86
CA VAL A 46 -2.72 9.73 -12.30
C VAL A 46 -3.46 10.62 -11.31
N TRP A 47 -4.80 10.62 -11.39
CA TRP A 47 -5.63 11.40 -10.48
C TRP A 47 -5.52 10.83 -9.06
N VAL A 48 -5.50 11.71 -8.04
CA VAL A 48 -5.33 11.25 -6.64
C VAL A 48 -6.42 10.28 -6.18
N GLY A 49 -7.62 10.36 -6.76
CA GLY A 49 -8.72 9.45 -6.43
C GLY A 49 -8.53 8.04 -6.95
N ASP A 50 -7.58 7.85 -7.87
CA ASP A 50 -7.20 6.55 -8.43
C ASP A 50 -5.91 5.99 -7.78
N LEU A 51 -5.47 6.55 -6.66
CA LEU A 51 -4.25 6.15 -5.97
C LEU A 51 -4.55 5.79 -4.51
N GLU A 52 -4.05 4.62 -4.09
CA GLU A 52 -4.13 4.15 -2.71
C GLU A 52 -2.72 3.84 -2.18
N PRO A 53 -2.45 3.96 -0.88
CA PRO A 53 -1.15 3.55 -0.31
C PRO A 53 -0.83 2.11 -0.67
N ALA A 54 0.40 1.84 -1.13
CA ALA A 54 0.82 0.46 -1.32
C ALA A 54 1.02 -0.20 0.06
N PRO A 55 0.59 -1.46 0.22
CA PRO A 55 0.88 -2.22 1.43
C PRO A 55 2.38 -2.22 1.73
N ARG A 56 2.74 -1.88 2.97
CA ARG A 56 4.12 -1.84 3.45
C ARG A 56 4.76 -3.22 3.52
N PHE A 57 3.95 -4.28 3.63
CA PHE A 57 4.39 -5.66 3.82
C PHE A 57 3.87 -6.59 2.74
N LYS A 58 4.61 -7.68 2.50
CA LYS A 58 4.28 -8.68 1.48
C LYS A 58 3.94 -10.02 2.12
N VAL A 59 3.05 -10.78 1.47
CA VAL A 59 2.82 -12.19 1.83
C VAL A 59 4.13 -12.97 1.71
N GLY A 60 4.40 -13.83 2.69
CA GLY A 60 5.65 -14.57 2.88
C GLY A 60 6.71 -13.81 3.69
N GLN A 61 6.48 -12.54 4.02
CA GLN A 61 7.38 -11.76 4.86
C GLN A 61 7.19 -12.14 6.34
N GLU A 62 8.30 -12.23 7.07
CA GLU A 62 8.29 -12.27 8.54
C GLU A 62 8.30 -10.84 9.08
N VAL A 63 7.38 -10.55 10.00
CA VAL A 63 7.22 -9.23 10.63
C VAL A 63 7.11 -9.38 12.14
N LEU A 64 7.43 -8.33 12.89
CA LEU A 64 7.16 -8.25 14.31
C LEU A 64 5.75 -7.69 14.51
N TYR A 65 4.86 -8.44 15.16
CA TYR A 65 3.50 -8.02 15.52
C TYR A 65 3.27 -8.27 17.01
N ARG A 66 3.07 -7.21 17.79
CA ARG A 66 2.90 -7.27 19.26
C ARG A 66 3.99 -8.12 19.95
N ASP A 67 5.25 -7.79 19.67
CA ASP A 67 6.46 -8.45 20.21
C ASP A 67 6.63 -9.92 19.81
N ARG A 68 5.94 -10.38 18.75
CA ARG A 68 6.07 -11.74 18.21
C ARG A 68 6.43 -11.71 16.74
N ALA A 69 7.42 -12.50 16.34
CA ALA A 69 7.69 -12.75 14.93
C ALA A 69 6.57 -13.61 14.34
N VAL A 70 5.96 -13.15 13.26
CA VAL A 70 4.86 -13.83 12.57
C VAL A 70 5.09 -13.79 11.06
N GLU A 71 4.72 -14.89 10.39
CA GLU A 71 4.75 -15.01 8.93
C GLU A 71 3.40 -14.54 8.35
N LEU A 72 3.43 -13.57 7.43
CA LEU A 72 2.25 -13.11 6.70
C LEU A 72 1.86 -14.15 5.64
N VAL A 73 0.67 -14.73 5.71
CA VAL A 73 0.25 -15.81 4.79
C VAL A 73 -0.81 -15.37 3.76
N SER A 74 -1.51 -14.27 4.01
CA SER A 74 -2.46 -13.70 3.05
C SER A 74 -2.71 -12.21 3.34
N GLY A 75 -3.14 -11.44 2.34
CA GLY A 75 -3.43 -10.01 2.44
C GLY A 75 -2.63 -9.14 1.46
N PRO A 76 -2.73 -7.80 1.59
CA PRO A 76 -3.57 -7.11 2.56
C PRO A 76 -5.07 -7.28 2.27
N PHE A 77 -5.88 -7.13 3.31
CA PHE A 77 -7.32 -6.94 3.24
C PHE A 77 -7.68 -5.61 3.87
N LEU A 78 -8.79 -5.03 3.45
CA LEU A 78 -9.36 -3.82 4.05
C LEU A 78 -10.48 -4.23 5.01
N ASP A 79 -10.48 -3.69 6.22
CA ASP A 79 -11.64 -3.78 7.11
C ASP A 79 -12.68 -2.68 6.82
N SER A 80 -13.74 -2.61 7.64
CA SER A 80 -14.82 -1.63 7.46
C SER A 80 -14.39 -0.19 7.71
N ASP A 81 -13.29 0.02 8.44
CA ASP A 81 -12.76 1.34 8.77
C ASP A 81 -11.69 1.79 7.75
N GLY A 82 -11.34 0.90 6.82
CA GLY A 82 -10.33 1.14 5.78
C GLY A 82 -8.91 0.83 6.24
N ASP A 83 -8.74 0.16 7.37
CA ASP A 83 -7.42 -0.25 7.87
C ASP A 83 -6.98 -1.55 7.19
N LEU A 84 -5.68 -1.61 6.84
CA LEU A 84 -5.08 -2.77 6.20
C LEU A 84 -4.70 -3.82 7.24
N PHE A 85 -5.12 -5.06 7.01
CA PHE A 85 -4.71 -6.21 7.81
C PHE A 85 -4.30 -7.42 6.95
N TRP A 86 -3.48 -8.28 7.53
CA TRP A 86 -2.99 -9.53 6.94
C TRP A 86 -3.45 -10.70 7.79
N VAL A 87 -3.58 -11.85 7.15
CA VAL A 87 -3.68 -13.12 7.84
C VAL A 87 -2.27 -13.61 8.15
N VAL A 88 -2.03 -14.00 9.39
CA VAL A 88 -0.75 -14.54 9.85
C VAL A 88 -0.86 -16.04 10.14
N LYS A 89 0.28 -16.72 10.06
CA LYS A 89 0.40 -18.12 10.44
C LYS A 89 0.37 -18.24 11.97
N GLY A 90 -0.73 -18.75 12.51
CA GLY A 90 -0.79 -19.15 13.92
C GLY A 90 -0.54 -20.65 14.11
N GLU A 91 -0.16 -21.05 15.33
CA GLU A 91 0.17 -22.45 15.65
C GLU A 91 -1.04 -23.40 15.59
N LYS A 92 -2.26 -22.88 15.81
CA LYS A 92 -3.50 -23.67 15.86
C LYS A 92 -4.62 -23.14 14.96
N ALA A 93 -4.62 -21.84 14.68
CA ALA A 93 -5.57 -21.17 13.81
C ALA A 93 -4.89 -19.95 13.17
N HIS A 94 -5.42 -19.50 12.03
CA HIS A 94 -5.02 -18.24 11.44
C HIS A 94 -5.47 -17.06 12.32
N ASP A 95 -4.63 -16.05 12.44
CA ASP A 95 -4.92 -14.80 13.18
C ASP A 95 -4.77 -13.60 12.24
N GLN A 96 -5.20 -12.42 12.68
CA GLN A 96 -5.12 -11.17 11.92
C GLN A 96 -4.11 -10.21 12.53
N ALA A 97 -3.30 -9.59 11.67
CA ALA A 97 -2.37 -8.54 12.03
C ALA A 97 -2.68 -7.26 11.25
N TRP A 98 -2.85 -6.12 11.93
CA TRP A 98 -3.06 -4.81 11.29
C TRP A 98 -1.72 -4.11 11.01
N GLU A 99 -1.60 -3.45 9.85
CA GLU A 99 -0.36 -2.84 9.37
C GLU A 99 0.29 -1.91 10.40
N MET A 100 -0.54 -1.10 11.06
CA MET A 100 -0.11 -0.07 12.01
C MET A 100 0.61 -0.62 13.25
N TYR A 101 0.48 -1.92 13.53
CA TYR A 101 1.14 -2.60 14.65
C TYR A 101 2.24 -3.57 14.19
N MET A 102 2.59 -3.56 12.91
CA MET A 102 3.65 -4.40 12.36
C MET A 102 4.94 -3.61 12.17
N GLU A 103 6.06 -4.29 12.40
CA GLU A 103 7.42 -3.79 12.19
C GLU A 103 8.23 -4.79 11.37
N ASN A 104 9.25 -4.30 10.65
CA ASN A 104 10.19 -5.21 10.00
C ASN A 104 11.05 -5.89 11.07
N VAL A 105 11.31 -7.18 10.90
CA VAL A 105 12.30 -7.93 11.69
C VAL A 105 13.71 -7.61 11.21
#